data_AF-A0A7W1B462-F1
#
_entry.id   AF-A0A7W1B462-F1
#
_cell.length_a   1.000
_cell.length_b   1.000
_cell.length_c   1.000
_cell.angle_alpha   90.00
_cell.angle_beta   90.00
_cell.angle_gamma   90.00
#
_symmetry.space_group_name_H-M   'P 1'
#
loop_
_entity.id
_entity.type
_entity.pdbx_description
1 polymer ?
#
loop_
_entity_poly.entity_id
_entity_poly.type
_entity_poly.pdbx_seq_one_letter_code
_entity_poly.pdbx_strand_id
1 'polypeptide(L)'
;MPSGSTPIESRSRPSATRRTEVELRVLLGSQDVGVIRTQRDGRNEFAFSSDYLAASPRPILGQYFEDHLDEVHRSQTNLHQFFSNLLPEGALRELVARSAGVHRERE
;
A
#
# COMPACT_ATOMS: atom_id res chain seq x y z
N MET A 1 4.48 -48.64 35.40
CA MET A 1 5.86 -48.08 35.35
C MET A 1 6.70 -49.00 34.47
N PRO A 2 7.59 -48.52 33.58
CA PRO A 2 7.71 -47.16 33.01
C PRO A 2 8.05 -47.12 31.48
N SER A 3 8.05 -45.89 30.93
CA SER A 3 8.86 -45.34 29.80
C SER A 3 8.74 -45.90 28.37
N GLY A 4 8.72 -45.12 27.28
CA GLY A 4 8.84 -43.67 27.02
C GLY A 4 8.29 -43.38 25.60
N SER A 5 7.61 -42.26 25.36
CA SER A 5 8.15 -40.96 24.93
C SER A 5 9.05 -41.00 23.67
N THR A 6 8.46 -40.79 22.49
CA THR A 6 8.91 -39.77 21.52
C THR A 6 7.84 -39.56 20.43
N PRO A 7 7.15 -38.41 20.40
CA PRO A 7 6.54 -37.91 19.18
C PRO A 7 7.58 -37.10 18.42
N ILE A 8 7.73 -37.43 17.13
CA ILE A 8 8.61 -36.75 16.17
C ILE A 8 8.25 -35.25 16.13
N GLU A 9 9.25 -34.41 16.40
CA GLU A 9 9.18 -32.96 16.31
C GLU A 9 8.54 -32.52 14.99
N SER A 10 7.38 -31.88 15.13
CA SER A 10 6.81 -30.98 14.14
C SER A 10 7.88 -29.93 13.81
N ARG A 11 8.54 -30.09 12.67
CA ARG A 11 9.33 -29.02 12.06
C ARG A 11 8.35 -27.93 11.62
N SER A 12 8.07 -27.02 12.55
CA SER A 12 7.54 -25.70 12.28
C SER A 12 8.45 -25.03 11.26
N ARG A 13 8.04 -25.07 9.98
CA ARG A 13 8.55 -24.13 8.99
C ARG A 13 8.16 -22.73 9.48
N PRO A 14 9.07 -21.74 9.47
CA PRO A 14 8.71 -20.37 9.81
C PRO A 14 7.62 -19.92 8.83
N SER A 15 6.43 -19.65 9.36
CA SER A 15 5.33 -19.09 8.58
C SER A 15 5.81 -17.78 7.98
N ALA A 16 5.78 -17.71 6.65
CA ALA A 16 6.08 -16.51 5.89
C ALA A 16 5.34 -15.32 6.51
N THR A 17 6.08 -14.24 6.75
CA THR A 17 5.61 -12.94 7.21
C THR A 17 4.22 -12.65 6.67
N ARG A 18 3.23 -12.63 7.55
CA ARG A 18 1.83 -12.32 7.22
C ARG A 18 1.81 -10.90 6.66
N ARG A 19 1.91 -10.74 5.34
CA ARG A 19 1.78 -9.44 4.67
C ARG A 19 0.35 -8.98 4.90
N THR A 20 0.18 -8.08 5.87
CA THR A 20 -1.06 -7.41 6.17
C THR A 20 -1.50 -6.63 4.94
N GLU A 21 -2.78 -6.72 4.64
CA GLU A 21 -3.44 -5.79 3.73
C GLU A 21 -3.37 -4.40 4.37
N VAL A 22 -2.71 -3.46 3.71
CA VAL A 22 -2.56 -2.09 4.20
C VAL A 22 -3.46 -1.20 3.36
N GLU A 23 -4.27 -0.40 4.04
CA GLU A 23 -5.17 0.56 3.43
C GLU A 23 -4.74 1.98 3.85
N LEU A 24 -4.51 2.85 2.87
CA LEU A 24 -4.06 4.23 3.07
C LEU A 24 -5.08 5.18 2.42
N ARG A 25 -5.64 6.10 3.22
CA ARG A 25 -6.53 7.14 2.70
C ARG A 25 -5.74 8.23 2.00
N VAL A 26 -6.26 8.71 0.89
CA VAL A 26 -5.71 9.81 0.10
C VAL A 26 -6.58 11.04 0.33
N LEU A 27 -5.98 12.07 0.91
CA LEU A 27 -6.65 13.34 1.19
C LEU A 27 -6.07 14.44 0.31
N LEU A 28 -6.94 15.30 -0.24
CA LEU A 28 -6.56 16.55 -0.89
C LEU A 28 -7.05 17.71 -0.03
N GLY A 29 -6.14 18.27 0.78
CA GLY A 29 -6.54 19.12 1.90
C GLY A 29 -7.34 18.33 2.92
N SER A 30 -8.60 18.72 3.15
CA SER A 30 -9.54 17.99 4.01
C SER A 30 -10.50 17.06 3.26
N GLN A 31 -10.44 17.04 1.93
CA GLN A 31 -11.35 16.23 1.12
C GLN A 31 -10.83 14.80 0.99
N ASP A 32 -11.68 13.81 1.27
CA ASP A 32 -11.35 12.40 1.05
C ASP A 32 -11.51 12.04 -0.41
N VAL A 33 -10.38 11.85 -1.09
CA VAL A 33 -10.33 11.56 -2.52
C VAL A 33 -10.51 10.07 -2.80
N GLY A 34 -10.08 9.21 -1.88
CA GLY A 34 -10.07 7.78 -2.12
C GLY A 34 -8.99 7.06 -1.33
N VAL A 35 -8.61 5.88 -1.83
CA VAL A 35 -7.87 4.92 -1.04
C VAL A 35 -6.90 4.10 -1.87
N ILE A 36 -5.69 3.92 -1.33
CA ILE A 36 -4.68 3.02 -1.85
C ILE A 36 -4.71 1.74 -1.02
N ARG A 37 -4.85 0.60 -1.68
CA ARG A 37 -4.82 -0.73 -1.08
C ARG A 37 -3.61 -1.50 -1.57
N THR A 38 -2.82 -2.03 -0.63
CA THR A 38 -1.76 -2.99 -0.95
C THR A 38 -2.28 -4.40 -0.74
N GLN A 39 -2.42 -5.14 -1.84
CA GLN A 39 -2.83 -6.54 -1.83
C GLN A 39 -1.73 -7.44 -1.28
N ARG A 40 -2.11 -8.67 -0.90
CA ARG A 40 -1.19 -9.67 -0.32
C ARG A 40 -0.04 -10.06 -1.26
N ASP A 41 -0.27 -9.96 -2.56
CA ASP A 41 0.73 -10.22 -3.60
C ASP A 41 1.67 -9.02 -3.85
N GLY A 42 1.47 -7.90 -3.17
CA GLY A 42 2.27 -6.69 -3.29
C GLY A 42 1.74 -5.68 -4.31
N ARG A 43 0.65 -5.98 -5.01
CA ARG A 43 0.03 -5.02 -5.94
C ARG A 43 -0.61 -3.87 -5.19
N ASN A 44 -0.48 -2.67 -5.76
CA ASN A 44 -1.16 -1.48 -5.24
C ASN A 44 -2.32 -1.12 -6.16
N GLU A 45 -3.47 -0.89 -5.56
CA GLU A 45 -4.68 -0.42 -6.25
C GLU A 45 -5.14 0.89 -5.64
N PHE A 46 -5.43 1.86 -6.49
CA PHE A 46 -6.06 3.11 -6.09
C PHE A 46 -7.49 3.17 -6.63
N ALA A 47 -8.42 3.55 -5.75
CA ALA A 47 -9.82 3.75 -6.10
C ALA A 47 -10.34 5.06 -5.49
N PHE A 48 -11.10 5.81 -6.28
CA PHE A 48 -11.78 7.02 -5.82
C PHE A 48 -12.89 6.71 -4.81
N SER A 49 -13.10 7.63 -3.87
CA SER A 49 -14.28 7.59 -3.01
C SER A 49 -15.52 8.03 -3.82
N SER A 50 -16.67 7.41 -3.52
CA SER A 50 -17.93 7.79 -4.18
C SER A 50 -18.31 9.24 -3.89
N ASP A 51 -18.03 9.72 -2.67
CA ASP A 51 -18.28 11.09 -2.24
C ASP A 51 -17.42 12.10 -3.02
N TYR A 52 -16.16 11.76 -3.30
CA TYR A 52 -15.28 12.56 -4.14
C TYR A 52 -15.80 12.65 -5.57
N LEU A 53 -16.21 11.52 -6.17
CA LEU A 53 -16.75 11.51 -7.53
C LEU A 53 -18.04 12.31 -7.67
N ALA A 54 -18.86 12.38 -6.61
CA ALA A 54 -20.11 13.12 -6.58
C ALA A 54 -19.96 14.61 -6.18
N ALA A 55 -18.78 15.05 -5.75
CA ALA A 55 -18.56 16.41 -5.27
C ALA A 55 -18.71 17.46 -6.40
N SER A 56 -19.27 18.62 -6.08
CA SER A 56 -19.33 19.78 -6.98
C SER A 56 -19.14 21.09 -6.20
N PRO A 57 -18.08 21.88 -6.46
CA PRO A 57 -16.99 21.57 -7.38
C PRO A 57 -16.09 20.45 -6.84
N ARG A 58 -15.71 19.51 -7.70
CA ARG A 58 -14.73 18.46 -7.35
C ARG A 58 -13.31 19.03 -7.48
N PRO A 59 -12.47 18.94 -6.44
CA PRO A 59 -11.07 19.34 -6.57
C PRO A 59 -10.30 18.33 -7.41
N ILE A 60 -9.41 18.78 -8.28
CA ILE A 60 -8.68 17.93 -9.24
C ILE A 60 -7.44 17.34 -8.58
N LEU A 61 -7.33 16.00 -8.55
CA LEU A 61 -6.13 15.31 -8.06
C LEU A 61 -4.96 15.40 -9.06
N GLY A 62 -5.25 15.35 -10.35
CA GLY A 62 -4.27 15.49 -11.43
C GLY A 62 -4.90 15.16 -12.78
N GLN A 63 -4.32 15.69 -13.87
CA GLN A 63 -4.91 15.57 -15.22
C GLN A 63 -5.12 14.11 -15.65
N TYR A 64 -4.13 13.23 -15.39
CA TYR A 64 -4.26 11.81 -15.70
C TYR A 64 -5.52 11.16 -15.10
N PHE A 65 -5.88 11.56 -13.88
CA PHE A 65 -7.05 11.02 -13.19
C PHE A 65 -8.35 11.59 -13.72
N GLU A 66 -8.38 12.87 -14.12
CA GLU A 66 -9.55 13.47 -14.76
C GLU A 66 -9.88 12.81 -16.10
N ASP A 67 -8.86 12.35 -16.82
CA ASP A 67 -9.01 11.63 -18.07
C ASP A 67 -9.52 10.18 -17.88
N HIS A 68 -9.51 9.63 -16.65
CA HIS A 68 -9.76 8.21 -16.34
C HIS A 68 -10.56 7.99 -15.03
N LEU A 69 -11.54 8.86 -14.73
CA LEU A 69 -12.23 8.91 -13.43
C LEU A 69 -13.03 7.66 -13.05
N ASP A 70 -13.44 6.87 -14.03
CA ASP A 70 -14.24 5.67 -13.89
C ASP A 70 -13.40 4.39 -13.77
N GLU A 71 -12.07 4.50 -13.85
CA GLU A 71 -11.15 3.36 -13.80
C GLU A 71 -10.63 3.07 -12.39
N VAL A 72 -10.49 1.78 -12.07
CA VAL A 72 -9.67 1.35 -10.92
C VAL A 72 -8.22 1.33 -11.38
N HIS A 73 -7.41 2.22 -10.84
CA HIS A 73 -6.00 2.33 -11.19
C HIS A 73 -5.19 1.24 -10.50
N ARG A 74 -4.92 0.16 -11.24
CA ARG A 74 -4.12 -0.97 -10.78
C ARG A 74 -2.69 -0.84 -11.25
N SER A 75 -1.75 -1.14 -10.38
CA SER A 75 -0.35 -1.26 -10.76
C SER A 75 0.22 -2.58 -10.26
N GLN A 76 0.82 -3.34 -11.19
CA GLN A 76 1.20 -4.74 -10.98
C GLN A 76 2.42 -4.93 -10.06
N THR A 77 3.24 -3.89 -9.90
CA THR A 77 4.52 -4.03 -9.18
C THR A 77 4.90 -2.81 -8.36
N ASN A 78 4.37 -1.63 -8.66
CA ASN A 78 4.75 -0.38 -8.00
C ASN A 78 3.52 0.45 -7.65
N LEU A 79 3.67 1.45 -6.79
CA LEU A 79 2.63 2.47 -6.63
C LEU A 79 2.43 3.22 -7.97
N HIS A 80 1.21 3.69 -8.27
CA HIS A 80 0.95 4.44 -9.50
C HIS A 80 1.91 5.64 -9.60
N GLN A 81 2.44 5.93 -10.80
CA GLN A 81 3.54 6.88 -10.98
C GLN A 81 3.26 8.26 -10.36
N PHE A 82 2.01 8.71 -10.42
CA PHE A 82 1.57 9.93 -9.74
C PHE A 82 1.95 9.96 -8.25
N PHE A 83 1.67 8.90 -7.51
CA PHE A 83 1.97 8.84 -6.08
C PHE A 83 3.44 8.54 -5.81
N SER A 84 4.11 7.78 -6.68
CA SER A 84 5.56 7.53 -6.57
C SER A 84 6.35 8.85 -6.67
N ASN A 85 5.88 9.81 -7.47
CA ASN A 85 6.47 11.15 -7.54
C ASN A 85 6.29 11.99 -6.27
N LEU A 86 5.38 11.59 -5.37
CA LEU A 86 5.22 12.24 -4.06
C LEU A 86 6.18 11.67 -3.02
N LEU A 87 6.85 10.55 -3.34
CA LEU A 87 7.84 9.98 -2.47
C LEU A 87 9.15 10.77 -2.62
N PRO A 88 9.83 11.05 -1.50
CA PRO A 88 11.12 11.70 -1.55
C PRO A 88 12.14 10.83 -2.30
N GLU A 89 13.03 11.48 -3.03
CA GLU A 89 14.14 10.84 -3.73
C GLU A 89 15.47 11.05 -3.00
N GLY A 90 16.50 10.28 -3.39
CA GLY A 90 17.89 10.46 -2.94
C GLY A 90 18.06 10.45 -1.41
N ALA A 91 18.87 11.40 -0.90
CA ALA A 91 19.23 11.45 0.51
C ALA A 91 18.03 11.70 1.46
N LEU A 92 16.99 12.40 0.99
CA LEU A 92 15.78 12.65 1.77
C LEU A 92 15.00 11.36 1.99
N ARG A 93 14.95 10.49 0.97
CA ARG A 93 14.36 9.16 1.09
C ARG A 93 15.03 8.34 2.19
N GLU A 94 16.36 8.39 2.28
CA GLU A 94 17.11 7.66 3.30
C GLU A 94 16.82 8.18 4.70
N LEU A 95 16.64 9.49 4.85
CA LEU A 95 16.30 10.11 6.13
C LEU A 95 14.89 9.72 6.57
N VAL A 96 13.91 9.77 5.66
CA VAL A 96 12.53 9.35 5.93
C VAL A 96 12.46 7.85 6.25
N ALA A 97 13.12 6.99 5.47
CA ALA A 97 13.16 5.55 5.70
C ALA A 97 13.77 5.20 7.07
N ARG A 98 14.87 5.88 7.46
CA ARG A 98 15.46 5.73 8.79
C ARG A 98 14.52 6.16 9.90
N SER A 99 13.84 7.31 9.75
CA SER A 99 12.88 7.78 10.74
C SER A 99 11.65 6.88 10.89
N ALA A 100 11.25 6.22 9.81
CA ALA A 100 10.09 5.32 9.78
C ALA A 100 10.44 3.86 10.12
N GLY A 101 11.72 3.52 10.30
CA GLY A 101 12.18 2.16 10.57
C GLY A 101 11.94 1.17 9.42
N VAL A 102 11.77 1.64 8.19
CA VAL A 102 11.48 0.81 7.01
C VAL A 102 12.77 0.51 6.26
N HIS A 103 13.16 -0.77 6.17
CA HIS A 103 14.36 -1.21 5.46
C HIS A 103 14.21 -1.15 3.93
N ARG A 104 15.29 -0.79 3.23
CA ARG A 104 15.37 -0.50 1.77
C ARG A 104 14.91 -1.61 0.83
N GLU A 105 14.79 -2.86 1.28
CA GLU A 105 14.46 -4.02 0.43
C GLU A 105 12.95 -4.20 0.16
N ARG A 106 12.12 -3.18 0.42
CA ARG A 106 10.65 -3.21 0.25
C ARG A 106 10.15 -2.19 -0.76
N GLU A 107 10.84 -2.05 -1.89
CA GLU A 107 10.25 -1.57 -3.13
C GLU A 107 10.28 -2.68 -4.17
#